data_AF-A0A6J6QPZ8-F1
#
_entry.id   AF-A0A6J6QPZ8-F1
#
_cell.length_a   1.000
_cell.length_b   1.000
_cell.length_c   1.000
_cell.angle_alpha   90.00
_cell.angle_beta   90.00
_cell.angle_gamma   90.00
#
_symmetry.space_group_name_H-M   'P 1'
#
loop_
_entity.id
_entity.type
_entity.pdbx_description
1 polymer ?
#
loop_
_entity_poly.entity_id
_entity_poly.type
_entity_poly.pdbx_seq_one_letter_code
_entity_poly.pdbx_strand_id
1 'polypeptide(L)'
;MSGRTSATADLETIQKNLRGFLDRVYYDLRNLGVLSSDRAVNFAATNAFQAAMVFSEALGGGMQLETIETEMSPFARADADAWDVKMKFFDPENTRRARRVYRFTVDVSELMPVTLGQVRSWTTAV
;
A
#
# COMPACT_ATOMS: atom_id res chain seq x y z
N MET A 1 2.09 24.73 27.97
CA MET A 1 0.91 24.62 27.09
C MET A 1 1.23 24.31 25.61
N SER A 2 2.50 24.24 25.17
CA SER A 2 2.87 24.10 23.75
C SER A 2 2.82 22.67 23.16
N GLY A 3 2.90 21.61 23.98
CA GLY A 3 2.98 20.22 23.48
C GLY A 3 1.64 19.59 23.03
N ARG A 4 0.49 20.18 23.35
CA ARG A 4 -0.82 19.62 22.98
C ARG A 4 -1.25 20.00 21.57
N THR A 5 -0.76 21.15 21.08
CA THR A 5 -1.11 21.72 19.77
C THR A 5 -0.36 21.06 18.61
N SER A 6 0.90 20.62 18.81
CA SER A 6 1.65 19.91 17.76
C SER A 6 1.10 18.51 17.54
N ALA A 7 0.79 17.78 18.63
CA ALA A 7 0.20 16.45 18.55
C ALA A 7 -1.17 16.43 17.84
N THR A 8 -1.98 17.48 17.99
CA THR A 8 -3.23 17.62 17.23
C THR A 8 -3.01 17.92 15.75
N ALA A 9 -2.01 18.74 15.40
CA ALA A 9 -1.66 19.04 14.01
C ALA A 9 -1.08 17.81 13.28
N ASP A 10 -0.29 16.99 13.99
CA ASP A 10 0.23 15.72 13.49
C ASP A 10 -0.91 14.73 13.22
N LEU A 11 -1.90 14.65 14.13
CA LEU A 11 -3.08 13.80 13.95
C LEU A 11 -3.95 14.22 12.77
N GLU A 12 -4.21 15.52 12.59
CA GLU A 12 -4.98 16.03 11.44
C GLU A 12 -4.27 15.72 10.12
N THR A 13 -2.94 15.87 10.08
CA THR A 13 -2.13 15.57 8.90
C THR A 13 -2.17 14.08 8.57
N ILE A 14 -2.00 13.21 9.57
CA ILE A 14 -2.13 11.75 9.41
C ILE A 14 -3.53 11.38 8.92
N GLN A 15 -4.58 11.96 9.50
CA GLN A 15 -5.96 11.70 9.08
C GLN A 15 -6.20 12.11 7.63
N LYS A 16 -5.69 13.28 7.21
CA LYS A 16 -5.78 13.74 5.82
C LYS A 16 -5.04 12.81 4.86
N ASN A 17 -3.81 12.43 5.19
CA ASN A 17 -3.00 11.52 4.36
C ASN A 17 -3.64 10.13 4.27
N LEU A 18 -4.16 9.61 5.38
CA LEU A 18 -4.89 8.35 5.42
C LEU A 18 -6.15 8.40 4.56
N ARG A 19 -6.94 9.47 4.64
CA ARG A 19 -8.12 9.64 3.79
C ARG A 19 -7.74 9.66 2.31
N GLY A 20 -6.74 10.46 1.93
CA GLY A 20 -6.27 10.51 0.54
C GLY A 20 -5.74 9.16 0.05
N PHE A 21 -5.04 8.42 0.90
CA PHE A 21 -4.62 7.04 0.61
C PHE A 21 -5.83 6.13 0.36
N LEU A 22 -6.81 6.12 1.27
CA LEU A 22 -8.00 5.27 1.13
C LEU A 22 -8.84 5.63 -0.09
N ASP A 23 -8.97 6.93 -0.42
CA ASP A 23 -9.65 7.38 -1.63
C ASP A 23 -8.93 6.85 -2.89
N ARG A 24 -7.60 7.00 -2.97
CA ARG A 24 -6.83 6.48 -4.11
C ARG A 24 -6.90 4.96 -4.19
N VAL A 25 -6.77 4.25 -3.08
CA VAL A 25 -6.95 2.79 -3.03
C VAL A 25 -8.34 2.42 -3.54
N TYR A 26 -9.39 3.13 -3.14
CA TYR A 26 -10.75 2.82 -3.59
C TYR A 26 -10.99 3.13 -5.07
N TYR A 27 -10.55 4.30 -5.54
CA TYR A 27 -10.83 4.75 -6.91
C TYR A 27 -9.88 4.18 -7.96
N ASP A 28 -8.58 4.06 -7.64
CA ASP A 28 -7.57 3.58 -8.60
C ASP A 28 -7.59 2.05 -8.73
N LEU A 29 -8.01 1.35 -7.68
CA LEU A 29 -8.02 -0.12 -7.67
C LEU A 29 -9.38 -0.73 -8.02
N ARG A 30 -10.42 0.07 -8.22
CA ARG A 30 -11.75 -0.46 -8.54
C ARG A 30 -11.71 -1.21 -9.87
N ASN A 31 -11.90 -2.52 -9.79
CA ASN A 31 -12.04 -3.40 -10.94
C ASN A 31 -13.10 -4.47 -10.65
N LEU A 32 -13.42 -5.30 -11.65
CA LEU A 32 -14.44 -6.35 -11.51
C LEU A 32 -13.94 -7.60 -10.74
N GLY A 33 -12.65 -7.70 -10.46
CA GLY A 33 -12.07 -8.85 -9.75
C GLY A 33 -12.12 -10.16 -10.55
N VAL A 34 -12.21 -10.10 -11.88
CA VAL A 34 -12.32 -11.30 -12.73
C VAL A 34 -10.95 -11.90 -13.00
N LEU A 35 -9.98 -11.06 -13.36
CA LEU A 35 -8.59 -11.50 -13.55
C LEU A 35 -7.92 -11.77 -12.20
N SER A 36 -6.94 -12.66 -12.18
CA SER A 36 -6.21 -12.99 -10.95
C SER A 36 -5.43 -11.80 -10.39
N SER A 37 -4.82 -11.00 -11.27
CA SER A 37 -4.20 -9.71 -10.90
C SER A 37 -5.20 -8.77 -10.24
N ASP A 38 -6.42 -8.69 -10.78
CA ASP A 38 -7.50 -7.84 -10.29
C ASP A 38 -7.98 -8.31 -8.90
N ARG A 39 -8.10 -9.62 -8.69
CA ARG A 39 -8.39 -10.20 -7.37
C ARG A 39 -7.29 -9.85 -6.36
N ALA A 40 -6.02 -9.94 -6.76
CA ALA A 40 -4.89 -9.61 -5.90
C ALA A 40 -4.91 -8.12 -5.51
N VAL A 41 -5.21 -7.23 -6.45
CA VAL A 41 -5.40 -5.79 -6.23
C VAL A 41 -6.56 -5.52 -5.27
N ASN A 42 -7.73 -6.13 -5.48
CA ASN A 42 -8.90 -5.91 -4.63
C ASN A 42 -8.69 -6.46 -3.21
N PHE A 43 -8.04 -7.62 -3.11
CA PHE A 43 -7.65 -8.17 -1.83
C PHE A 43 -6.63 -7.27 -1.14
N ALA A 44 -5.63 -6.78 -1.87
CA ALA A 44 -4.67 -5.82 -1.36
C ALA A 44 -5.32 -4.52 -0.90
N ALA A 45 -6.38 -4.03 -1.57
CA ALA A 45 -7.14 -2.88 -1.12
C ALA A 45 -7.85 -3.15 0.22
N THR A 46 -8.48 -4.31 0.33
CA THR A 46 -9.15 -4.78 1.56
C THR A 46 -8.15 -5.00 2.70
N ASN A 47 -6.99 -5.55 2.38
CA ASN A 47 -5.92 -5.81 3.33
C ASN A 47 -5.10 -4.56 3.65
N ALA A 48 -4.99 -3.59 2.74
CA ALA A 48 -4.37 -2.29 2.99
C ALA A 48 -5.06 -1.53 4.11
N PHE A 49 -6.36 -1.74 4.26
CA PHE A 49 -7.13 -1.28 5.41
C PHE A 49 -6.67 -1.96 6.72
N GLN A 50 -6.37 -3.26 6.70
CA GLN A 50 -5.77 -3.97 7.83
C GLN A 50 -4.27 -3.62 8.03
N ALA A 51 -3.59 -3.27 6.95
CA ALA A 51 -2.18 -2.89 6.89
C ALA A 51 -1.95 -1.38 7.03
N ALA A 52 -2.96 -0.59 7.44
CA ALA A 52 -2.77 0.81 7.78
C ALA A 52 -1.64 1.01 8.82
N MET A 53 -1.40 -0.01 9.66
CA MET A 53 -0.26 -0.11 10.57
C MET A 53 1.11 -0.15 9.83
N VAL A 54 1.18 -0.82 8.69
CA VAL A 54 2.39 -0.97 7.86
C VAL A 54 2.76 0.32 7.15
N PHE A 55 1.78 1.14 6.79
CA PHE A 55 2.01 2.42 6.12
C PHE A 55 2.10 3.60 7.08
N SER A 56 1.94 3.38 8.38
CA SER A 56 1.98 4.43 9.40
C SER A 56 3.29 5.23 9.35
N GLU A 57 4.42 4.57 9.03
CA GLU A 57 5.72 5.23 8.82
C GLU A 57 5.69 6.19 7.61
N ALA A 58 5.15 5.76 6.47
CA ALA A 58 5.10 6.60 5.27
C ALA A 58 4.09 7.74 5.42
N LEU A 59 2.88 7.42 5.89
CA LEU A 59 1.79 8.40 6.06
C LEU A 59 2.09 9.41 7.17
N GLY A 60 2.70 8.96 8.28
CA GLY A 60 3.20 9.82 9.36
C GLY A 60 4.42 10.63 8.95
N GLY A 61 5.22 10.12 8.01
CA GLY A 61 6.37 10.83 7.41
C GLY A 61 6.01 11.82 6.30
N GLY A 62 4.72 12.13 6.13
CA GLY A 62 4.21 13.10 5.13
C GLY A 62 4.12 12.56 3.69
N MET A 63 4.40 11.27 3.47
CA MET A 63 4.39 10.69 2.12
C MET A 63 2.97 10.33 1.68
N GLN A 64 2.75 10.37 0.36
CA GLN A 64 1.49 10.04 -0.29
C GLN A 64 1.68 8.90 -1.29
N LEU A 65 0.61 8.16 -1.56
CA LEU A 65 0.61 7.08 -2.53
C LEU A 65 0.81 7.63 -3.96
N GLU A 66 1.84 7.11 -4.64
CA GLU A 66 2.19 7.41 -6.02
C GLU A 66 1.51 6.43 -6.97
N THR A 67 1.86 5.14 -6.85
CA THR A 67 1.38 4.05 -7.72
C THR A 67 1.08 2.79 -6.94
N ILE A 68 0.18 1.97 -7.52
CA ILE A 68 -0.05 0.59 -7.12
C ILE A 68 0.12 -0.28 -8.35
N GLU A 69 1.00 -1.27 -8.26
CA GLU A 69 1.36 -2.16 -9.35
C GLU A 69 1.26 -3.61 -8.88
N THR A 70 0.96 -4.51 -9.82
CA THR A 70 1.01 -5.94 -9.58
C THR A 70 1.87 -6.65 -10.60
N GLU A 71 2.58 -7.68 -10.16
CA GLU A 71 3.35 -8.58 -11.02
C GLU A 71 3.23 -10.01 -10.52
N MET A 72 3.37 -10.99 -11.41
CA MET A 72 3.35 -12.39 -11.02
C MET A 72 4.53 -12.67 -10.09
N SER A 73 4.26 -13.29 -8.95
CA SER A 73 5.28 -13.52 -7.93
C SER A 73 6.19 -14.68 -8.33
N PRO A 74 7.53 -14.49 -8.39
CA PRO A 74 8.45 -15.57 -8.68
C PRO A 74 8.62 -16.55 -7.51
N PHE A 75 8.08 -16.20 -6.33
CA PHE A 75 8.09 -17.04 -5.13
C PHE A 75 6.88 -17.97 -5.04
N ALA A 76 5.99 -17.92 -6.03
CA ALA A 76 4.86 -18.83 -6.15
C ALA A 76 5.36 -20.26 -6.36
N ARG A 77 4.68 -21.25 -5.75
CA ARG A 77 4.72 -22.64 -6.21
C ARG A 77 4.23 -22.71 -7.66
N ALA A 78 4.64 -23.73 -8.41
CA ALA A 78 4.34 -23.82 -9.86
C ALA A 78 2.83 -23.86 -10.17
N ASP A 79 2.02 -24.28 -9.22
CA ASP A 79 0.55 -24.33 -9.25
C ASP A 79 -0.13 -23.13 -8.56
N ALA A 80 0.64 -22.20 -7.99
CA ALA A 80 0.08 -21.01 -7.34
C ALA A 80 -0.14 -19.87 -8.33
N ASP A 81 -1.24 -19.16 -8.09
CA ASP A 81 -1.60 -17.93 -8.75
C ASP A 81 -1.31 -16.78 -7.77
N ALA A 82 -0.02 -16.54 -7.52
CA ALA A 82 0.43 -15.56 -6.57
C ALA A 82 0.99 -14.30 -7.24
N TRP A 83 0.63 -13.15 -6.69
CA TRP A 83 0.92 -11.83 -7.23
C TRP A 83 1.62 -10.98 -6.18
N ASP A 84 2.72 -10.37 -6.56
CA ASP A 84 3.37 -9.33 -5.78
C ASP A 84 2.63 -8.01 -6.01
N VAL A 85 2.17 -7.39 -4.94
CA VAL A 85 1.53 -6.07 -4.94
C VAL A 85 2.53 -5.06 -4.42
N LYS A 86 2.84 -4.06 -5.24
CA LYS A 86 3.81 -3.00 -4.96
C LYS A 86 3.07 -1.67 -4.81
N MET A 87 3.22 -1.05 -3.64
CA MET A 87 2.72 0.30 -3.36
C MET A 87 3.90 1.25 -3.21
N LYS A 88 3.95 2.27 -4.07
CA LYS A 88 5.02 3.26 -4.09
C LYS A 88 4.52 4.56 -3.50
N PHE A 89 5.30 5.15 -2.61
CA PHE A 89 5.00 6.40 -1.93
C PHE A 89 6.07 7.44 -2.24
N PHE A 90 5.62 8.68 -2.43
CA PHE A 90 6.46 9.85 -2.69
C PHE A 90 6.16 10.96 -1.68
N ASP A 91 7.09 11.89 -1.53
CA ASP A 91 6.92 13.07 -0.69
C ASP A 91 6.46 14.25 -1.56
N PRO A 92 5.23 14.76 -1.38
CA PRO A 92 4.70 15.84 -2.19
C PRO A 92 5.36 17.20 -1.89
N GLU A 93 5.94 17.37 -0.70
CA GLU A 93 6.61 18.61 -0.29
C GLU A 93 8.09 18.60 -0.70
N ASN A 94 8.66 17.41 -0.88
CA ASN A 94 10.03 17.23 -1.35
C ASN A 94 10.12 16.11 -2.42
N THR A 95 9.90 16.50 -3.67
CA THR A 95 9.96 15.57 -4.81
C THR A 95 11.35 14.97 -5.07
N ARG A 96 12.40 15.50 -4.43
CA ARG A 96 13.77 14.94 -4.49
C ARG A 96 14.02 13.87 -3.44
N ARG A 97 13.11 13.69 -2.47
CA ARG A 97 13.21 12.61 -1.49
C ARG A 97 13.01 11.27 -2.19
N ALA A 98 13.83 10.28 -1.81
CA ALA A 98 13.69 8.91 -2.31
C ALA A 98 12.27 8.39 -2.03
N ARG A 99 11.74 7.61 -2.97
CA ARG A 99 10.42 7.00 -2.83
C ARG A 99 10.50 5.79 -1.91
N ARG A 100 9.44 5.53 -1.15
CA ARG A 100 9.31 4.34 -0.30
C ARG A 100 8.43 3.33 -1.01
N VAL A 101 8.92 2.11 -1.17
CA VAL A 101 8.16 1.00 -1.77
C VAL A 101 7.81 0.03 -0.67
N TYR A 102 6.57 -0.44 -0.68
CA TYR A 102 6.10 -1.59 0.09
C TYR A 102 5.66 -2.69 -0.87
N ARG A 103 6.11 -3.91 -0.63
CA ARG A 103 5.74 -5.10 -1.39
C ARG A 103 5.28 -6.21 -0.49
N PHE A 104 4.17 -6.83 -0.85
CA PHE A 104 3.69 -8.06 -0.25
C PHE A 104 3.10 -8.96 -1.32
N THR A 105 3.01 -10.24 -1.03
CA THR A 105 2.56 -11.25 -1.98
C THR A 105 1.16 -11.71 -1.58
N VAL A 106 0.27 -11.83 -2.56
CA VAL A 106 -1.10 -12.32 -2.39
C VAL A 106 -1.27 -13.56 -3.26
N ASP A 107 -1.62 -14.68 -2.65
CA ASP A 107 -2.05 -15.88 -3.35
C ASP A 107 -3.56 -15.79 -3.60
N VAL A 108 -3.96 -15.86 -4.86
CA VAL A 108 -5.37 -15.84 -5.30
C VAL A 108 -5.78 -17.17 -5.94
N SER A 109 -5.02 -18.25 -5.77
CA SER A 109 -5.36 -19.58 -6.31
C SER A 109 -6.74 -20.07 -5.88
N GLU A 110 -7.13 -19.77 -4.64
CA GLU A 110 -8.40 -20.18 -4.05
C GLU A 110 -9.42 -19.05 -4.07
N LEU A 111 -10.69 -19.39 -3.76
CA LEU A 111 -11.77 -18.42 -3.66
C LEU A 111 -11.47 -17.30 -2.64
N MET A 112 -10.80 -17.65 -1.53
CA MET A 112 -10.40 -16.72 -0.49
C MET A 112 -8.90 -16.44 -0.62
N PRO A 113 -8.50 -15.23 -1.06
CA PRO A 113 -7.08 -14.91 -1.17
C PRO A 113 -6.38 -14.84 0.18
N VAL A 114 -5.07 -15.08 0.18
CA VAL A 114 -4.23 -15.03 1.40
C VAL A 114 -2.96 -14.23 1.17
N THR A 115 -2.47 -13.53 2.20
CA THR A 115 -1.15 -12.89 2.16
C THR A 115 -0.06 -13.90 2.47
N LEU A 116 0.99 -13.91 1.67
CA LEU A 116 2.17 -14.76 1.88
C LEU A 116 3.31 -13.96 2.50
N GLY A 117 3.85 -14.47 3.60
CA GLY A 117 5.04 -13.92 4.24
C GLY A 117 4.83 -12.55 4.90
N GLN A 118 5.92 -11.79 5.03
CA GLN A 118 5.96 -10.48 5.67
C GLN A 118 6.06 -9.38 4.61
N VAL A 119 5.47 -8.21 4.90
CA VAL A 119 5.63 -7.04 4.04
C VAL A 119 7.11 -6.64 3.99
N ARG A 120 7.61 -6.40 2.78
CA ARG A 120 8.95 -5.91 2.53
C ARG A 120 8.89 -4.43 2.17
N SER A 121 9.88 -3.66 2.61
CA SER A 121 9.96 -2.24 2.30
C SER A 121 11.39 -1.82 1.97
N TRP A 122 11.55 -0.95 0.99
CA TRP A 122 12.85 -0.36 0.63
C TRP A 122 12.65 1.04 0.04
N THR A 123 13.75 1.75 -0.17
CA THR A 123 13.75 3.04 -0.87
C THR A 123 14.20 2.85 -2.31
N THR A 124 13.65 3.64 -3.22
CA THR A 124 14.08 3.68 -4.61
C THR A 124 14.38 5.12 -5.04
N ALA A 125 15.20 5.25 -6.07
CA ALA A 125 15.56 6.54 -6.65
C ALA A 125 14.31 7.30 -7.15
N VAL A 126 14.51 8.61 -7.35
CA VAL A 126 13.48 9.54 -7.78
C VAL A 126 13.08 9.34 -9.23
#